data_AF-K1RR65-F1
#
_entry.id   AF-K1RR65-F1
#
_cell.length_a   1.000
_cell.length_b   1.000
_cell.length_c   1.000
_cell.angle_alpha   90.00
_cell.angle_beta   90.00
_cell.angle_gamma   90.00
#
_symmetry.space_group_name_H-M   'P 1'
#
loop_
_entity.id
_entity.type
_entity.pdbx_description
1 polymer ?
#
loop_
_entity_poly.entity_id
_entity_poly.type
_entity_poly.pdbx_seq_one_letter_code
_entity_poly.pdbx_strand_id
1 'polypeptide(L)' 'NVQSIPTFFLIDRTNTLQARDAQIKDIEAAIKNLL' A
#
# COMPACT_ATOMS: atom_id res chain seq x y z
N ASN A 1 -2.24 10.29 -9.73
CA ASN A 1 -1.36 11.44 -9.44
C ASN A 1 -0.99 11.45 -7.97
N VAL A 2 0.31 11.53 -7.69
CA VAL A 2 0.84 11.66 -6.33
C VAL A 2 0.60 13.09 -5.85
N GLN A 3 -0.01 13.26 -4.68
CA GLN A 3 -0.40 14.58 -4.15
C GLN A 3 0.60 15.15 -3.13
N SER A 4 1.28 14.29 -2.38
CA SER A 4 2.32 14.69 -1.43
C SER A 4 3.41 13.62 -1.31
N ILE A 5 4.62 14.05 -0.99
CA ILE A 5 5.77 13.19 -0.69
C ILE A 5 6.24 13.45 0.75
N PRO A 6 6.79 12.43 1.45
CA PRO A 6 6.94 11.03 1.02
C PRO A 6 5.60 10.26 1.05
N THR A 7 5.46 9.27 0.15
CA THR A 7 4.30 8.36 0.06
C THR A 7 4.77 6.95 -0.31
N PHE A 8 4.01 5.92 0.03
CA PHE A 8 4.28 4.55 -0.37
C PHE A 8 3.02 3.84 -0.88
N PHE A 9 3.23 2.83 -1.71
CA PHE A 9 2.18 2.03 -2.33
C PHE A 9 2.35 0.58 -1.95
N LEU A 10 1.24 -0.07 -1.63
CA LEU A 10 1.18 -1.49 -1.41
C LEU A 10 0.73 -2.16 -2.70
N ILE A 11 1.61 -2.99 -3.26
CA ILE A 11 1.40 -3.69 -4.54
C ILE A 11 1.57 -5.19 -4.28
N ASP A 12 0.68 -6.00 -4.86
CA ASP A 12 0.74 -7.45 -4.75
C ASP A 12 1.63 -8.10 -5.83
N ARG A 13 1.79 -9.43 -5.76
CA ARG A 13 2.59 -10.21 -6.72
C ARG A 13 2.01 -10.23 -8.15
N THR A 14 0.75 -9.84 -8.32
CA THR A 14 0.11 -9.71 -9.63
C THR A 14 0.30 -8.32 -10.25
N ASN A 15 1.09 -7.45 -9.60
CA ASN A 15 1.25 -6.04 -9.94
C ASN A 15 -0.05 -5.23 -9.82
N THR A 16 -0.98 -5.67 -8.95
CA THR A 16 -2.19 -4.92 -8.64
C THR A 16 -1.95 -4.00 -7.45
N LEU A 17 -2.35 -2.74 -7.56
CA LEU A 17 -2.29 -1.76 -6.48
C LEU A 17 -3.40 -2.03 -5.47
N GLN A 18 -3.01 -2.35 -4.24
CA GLN A 18 -3.93 -2.77 -3.19
C GLN A 18 -4.31 -1.60 -2.28
N ALA A 19 -3.32 -0.79 -1.89
CA ALA A 19 -3.57 0.37 -1.04
C ALA A 19 -2.45 1.43 -1.17
N ARG A 20 -2.73 2.65 -0.71
CA ARG A 20 -1.78 3.75 -0.58
C ARG A 20 -1.56 4.10 0.89
N ASP A 21 -0.44 4.72 1.21
CA ASP A 21 -0.12 5.26 2.55
C ASP A 21 -1.31 5.90 3.29
N ALA A 22 -2.07 6.77 2.63
CA ALA A 22 -3.22 7.48 3.21
C ALA A 22 -4.37 6.54 3.65
N GLN A 23 -4.39 5.32 3.12
CA GLN A 23 -5.41 4.29 3.40
C GLN A 23 -4.89 3.21 4.34
N ILE A 24 -3.58 3.15 4.57
CA ILE A 24 -2.93 2.10 5.35
C ILE A 24 -2.72 2.62 6.77
N LYS A 25 -3.60 2.21 7.69
CA LYS A 25 -3.46 2.49 9.12
C LYS A 25 -2.46 1.55 9.81
N ASP A 26 -2.37 0.33 9.30
CA ASP A 26 -1.49 -0.72 9.81
C ASP A 26 -0.84 -1.44 8.62
N ILE A 27 0.45 -1.15 8.41
CA ILE A 27 1.24 -1.68 7.30
C ILE A 27 1.49 -3.18 7.48
N GLU A 28 1.70 -3.64 8.72
CA GLU A 28 1.98 -5.05 9.02
C GLU A 28 0.77 -5.92 8.71
N ALA A 29 -0.43 -5.48 9.12
CA ALA A 29 -1.67 -6.16 8.78
C ALA A 29 -1.91 -6.19 7.26
N ALA A 30 -1.60 -5.09 6.57
CA ALA A 30 -1.75 -5.01 5.12
C ALA A 30 -0.78 -5.95 4.39
N ILE A 31 0.48 -6.04 4.82
CA ILE A 31 1.47 -6.99 4.28
C ILE A 31 1.04 -8.43 4.55
N LYS A 32 0.54 -8.73 5.75
CA LYS A 32 0.08 -10.08 6.11
C LYS A 32 -1.08 -10.55 5.23
N ASN A 33 -1.98 -9.65 4.84
CA ASN A 33 -3.09 -9.98 3.95
C ASN A 33 -2.66 -10.22 2.49
N LEU A 34 -1.42 -9.90 2.12
CA LEU A 34 -0.87 -10.13 0.77
C LEU A 34 -0.12 -11.46 0.63
N LEU A 35 0.18 -12.13 1.75
CA LEU A 35 0.88 -13.42 1.80
C LEU A 35 -0.13 -14.57 1.67
#